data_AF-A0A967IHY7-F1
#
_entry.id   AF-A0A967IHY7-F1
#
_cell.length_a   1.000
_cell.length_b   1.000
_cell.length_c   1.000
_cell.angle_alpha   90.00
_cell.angle_beta   90.00
_cell.angle_gamma   90.00
#
_symmetry.space_group_name_H-M   'P 1'
#
loop_
_entity.id
_entity.type
_entity.pdbx_description
1 polymer ?
#
loop_
_entity_poly.entity_id
_entity_poly.type
_entity_poly.pdbx_seq_one_letter_code
_entity_poly.pdbx_strand_id
1 'polypeptide(L)' 'QAGGRWLFRTAEDLSEELRVYKTVSRRLSRAAMETLAIIAYHQPVTRAEIEEIRGVGLSRGTLDLLL' A
#
# COMPACT_ATOMS: atom_id res chain seq x y z
N GLN A 1 -2.47 28.18 25.89
CA GLN A 1 -1.10 28.74 25.71
C GLN A 1 -0.09 27.59 25.67
N ALA A 2 0.87 27.58 24.76
CA ALA A 2 2.00 26.63 24.83
C ALA A 2 3.28 27.38 24.44
N GLY A 3 4.35 27.20 25.22
CA GLY A 3 5.62 27.90 24.99
C GLY A 3 5.48 29.44 24.88
N GLY A 4 4.58 30.04 25.66
CA GLY A 4 4.35 31.49 25.66
C GLY A 4 3.53 32.06 24.48
N ARG A 5 3.04 31.23 23.55
CA ARG A 5 2.26 31.68 22.39
C ARG A 5 0.79 31.24 22.43
N TRP A 6 -0.03 32.01 21.75
CA TRP A 6 -1.44 31.70 21.49
C TRP A 6 -1.54 30.85 20.23
N LEU A 7 -2.40 29.84 20.29
CA LEU A 7 -2.62 28.91 19.19
C LEU A 7 -4.03 28.35 19.29
N PHE A 8 -4.67 28.18 18.14
CA PHE A 8 -5.97 27.53 18.03
C PHE A 8 -5.80 26.02 18.28
N ARG A 9 -6.75 25.45 19.01
CA ARG A 9 -6.82 24.02 19.31
C ARG A 9 -8.29 23.63 19.27
N THR A 10 -8.54 22.37 18.96
CA THR A 10 -9.85 21.75 19.20
C THR A 10 -10.04 21.55 20.70
N ALA A 11 -11.30 21.47 21.13
CA ALA A 11 -11.63 21.17 22.52
C ALA A 11 -11.22 19.72 22.87
N GLU A 12 -10.87 19.47 24.14
CA GLU A 12 -10.28 18.20 24.58
C GLU A 12 -11.27 17.03 24.49
N ASP A 13 -12.55 17.32 24.69
CA ASP A 13 -13.69 16.40 24.55
C ASP A 13 -13.95 15.98 23.10
N LEU A 14 -13.37 16.66 22.10
CA LEU A 14 -13.47 16.30 20.68
C LEU A 14 -12.27 15.47 20.18
N SER A 15 -11.34 15.11 21.06
CA SER A 15 -10.08 14.47 20.67
C SER A 15 -10.29 13.10 20.02
N GLU A 16 -11.27 12.32 20.48
CA GLU A 16 -11.53 10.97 19.95
C GLU A 16 -12.30 11.03 18.62
N GLU A 17 -13.25 11.95 18.49
CA GLU A 17 -14.07 12.16 17.30
C GLU A 17 -13.26 12.71 16.12
N LEU A 18 -12.25 13.54 16.41
CA LEU A 18 -11.36 14.12 15.42
C LEU A 18 -10.14 13.24 15.12
N ARG A 19 -10.08 12.04 15.69
CA ARG A 19 -8.99 11.09 15.45
C ARG A 19 -9.08 10.53 14.03
N VAL A 20 -8.15 10.95 13.18
CA VAL A 20 -8.05 10.42 11.82
C VAL A 20 -7.37 9.05 11.83
N TYR A 21 -8.16 8.00 11.62
CA TYR A 21 -7.63 6.66 11.37
C TYR A 21 -7.21 6.55 9.91
N LYS A 22 -5.90 6.65 9.67
CA LYS A 22 -5.34 6.41 8.34
C LYS A 22 -4.73 5.01 8.30
N THR A 23 -5.30 4.14 7.48
CA THR A 23 -4.63 2.88 7.12
C THR A 23 -3.38 3.22 6.34
N VAL A 24 -2.21 2.99 6.93
CA VAL A 24 -0.93 3.16 6.24
C VAL A 24 -0.75 1.95 5.33
N SER A 25 -1.12 2.10 4.05
CA SER A 25 -0.78 1.13 3.02
C SER A 25 0.74 1.04 2.91
N ARG A 26 1.27 -0.18 3.06
CA ARG A 26 2.69 -0.44 2.80
C ARG A 26 2.92 -0.33 1.30
N ARG A 27 3.99 0.35 0.91
CA ARG A 27 4.41 0.40 -0.50
C ARG A 27 4.73 -1.01 -0.98
N LEU A 28 4.23 -1.34 -2.17
CA LEU A 28 4.61 -2.57 -2.87
C LEU A 28 6.12 -2.58 -3.11
N SER A 29 6.72 -3.76 -3.02
CA SER A 29 8.10 -3.95 -3.46
C SER A 29 8.21 -3.75 -4.96
N ARG A 30 9.42 -3.48 -5.46
CA ARG A 30 9.67 -3.38 -6.90
C ARG A 30 9.22 -4.64 -7.65
N ALA A 31 9.53 -5.83 -7.10
CA ALA A 31 9.13 -7.11 -7.70
C ALA A 31 7.61 -7.29 -7.76
N ALA A 32 6.89 -6.84 -6.71
CA ALA A 32 5.43 -6.88 -6.71
C ALA A 32 4.84 -5.89 -7.73
N MET A 33 5.43 -4.71 -7.90
CA MET A 33 5.01 -3.73 -8.89
C MET A 33 5.22 -4.22 -10.33
N GLU A 34 6.37 -4.84 -10.62
CA GLU A 34 6.64 -5.47 -11.93
C GLU A 34 5.64 -6.58 -12.23
N THR A 35 5.34 -7.42 -11.24
CA THR A 35 4.33 -8.48 -11.35
C THR A 35 2.94 -7.91 -11.62
N LEU A 36 2.54 -6.86 -10.88
CA LEU A 36 1.26 -6.18 -11.07
C LEU A 36 1.13 -5.57 -12.48
N ALA A 37 2.21 -4.98 -13.00
CA ALA A 37 2.21 -4.40 -14.34
C ALA A 37 1.98 -5.47 -15.41
N ILE A 38 2.62 -6.64 -15.31
CA ILE A 38 2.40 -7.75 -16.25
C ILE A 38 0.95 -8.19 -16.21
N ILE A 39 0.38 -8.40 -15.01
CA ILE A 39 -1.02 -8.79 -14.85
C ILE A 39 -1.95 -7.74 -15.49
N ALA A 40 -1.76 -6.45 -15.18
CA ALA A 40 -2.65 -5.39 -15.64
C ALA A 40 -2.70 -5.23 -17.16
N TYR A 41 -1.58 -5.47 -17.86
CA TYR A 41 -1.47 -5.29 -19.32
C TYR A 41 -1.60 -6.57 -20.14
N HIS A 42 -1.45 -7.74 -19.52
CA HIS A 42 -1.48 -9.03 -20.23
C HIS A 42 -2.59 -9.97 -19.74
N GLN A 43 -3.52 -9.52 -18.91
CA GLN A 43 -4.69 -10.33 -18.56
C GLN A 43 -5.51 -10.72 -19.81
N PRO A 44 -5.95 -12.00 -19.94
CA PRO A 44 -5.73 -13.10 -19.00
C PRO A 44 -4.31 -13.70 -19.12
N VAL A 45 -3.63 -13.87 -17.99
CA VAL A 45 -2.26 -14.41 -17.90
C VAL A 45 -2.13 -15.37 -16.72
N THR A 46 -1.34 -16.43 -16.89
CA THR A 46 -1.07 -17.47 -15.89
C THR A 46 0.20 -17.17 -15.08
N ARG A 47 0.35 -17.84 -13.94
CA ARG A 47 1.56 -17.74 -13.13
C ARG A 47 2.83 -18.09 -13.91
N ALA A 48 2.77 -19.13 -14.74
CA ALA A 48 3.91 -19.60 -15.52
C ALA A 48 4.35 -18.53 -16.55
N GLU A 49 3.40 -17.93 -17.26
CA GLU A 49 3.67 -16.85 -18.23
C GLU A 49 4.25 -15.60 -17.54
N ILE A 50 3.78 -15.25 -16.33
CA ILE A 50 4.37 -14.15 -15.55
C ILE A 50 5.83 -14.44 -15.21
N GLU A 51 6.14 -15.65 -14.74
CA GLU A 51 7.50 -16.06 -14.38
C GLU A 51 8.41 -16.11 -15.61
N GLU A 52 7.89 -16.52 -16.77
CA GLU A 52 8.59 -16.49 -18.06
C GLU A 52 8.94 -15.05 -18.47
N ILE A 53 7.96 -14.13 -18.45
CA ILE A 53 8.18 -12.71 -18.79
C ILE A 53 9.18 -12.05 -17.83
N ARG A 54 9.11 -12.36 -16.53
CA ARG A 54 10.04 -11.81 -15.53
C ARG A 54 11.42 -12.46 -15.56
N GLY A 55 11.54 -13.66 -16.13
CA GLY A 55 12.77 -14.46 -16.12
C GLY A 55 13.22 -14.93 -14.73
N VAL A 56 12.39 -14.73 -13.69
CA VAL A 56 12.66 -15.13 -12.30
C VAL A 56 11.39 -15.61 -11.62
N GLY A 57 11.54 -16.57 -10.72
CA GLY A 57 10.41 -17.11 -9.94
C GLY A 57 9.71 -16.06 -9.08
N LEU A 58 8.41 -16.22 -8.88
CA LEU A 58 7.65 -15.39 -7.96
C LEU A 58 7.89 -15.81 -6.51
N SER A 59 8.06 -14.83 -5.62
CA SER A 59 8.05 -15.10 -4.18
C SER A 59 6.69 -15.63 -3.74
N ARG A 60 6.71 -16.61 -2.81
CA ARG A 60 5.50 -17.17 -2.21
C ARG A 60 4.66 -16.03 -1.61
N GLY A 61 3.36 -15.97 -1.93
CA GLY A 61 2.45 -14.92 -1.46
C GLY A 61 2.46 -13.61 -2.27
N THR A 62 3.25 -13.48 -3.34
CA THR A 62 3.21 -12.25 -4.17
C THR A 62 1.90 -12.12 -4.93
N LEU A 63 1.34 -13.22 -5.44
CA LEU A 63 0.02 -13.20 -6.08
C LEU A 63 -1.08 -12.95 -5.05
N ASP A 64 -1.01 -13.59 -3.88
CA ASP A 64 -1.97 -13.38 -2.78
C ASP A 64 -1.94 -11.94 -2.22
N LEU A 65 -0.82 -11.22 -2.36
CA LEU A 65 -0.71 -9.81 -2.00
C LEU A 65 -1.41 -8.90 -3.02
N LEU A 66 -1.48 -9.32 -4.28
CA LEU A 66 -1.97 -8.52 -5.41
C LEU A 66 -3.44 -8.80 -5.77
N LEU A 67 -4.02 -9.88 -5.22
CA LEU A 67 -5.40 -10.34 -5.44
C LEU A 67 -6.20 -10.25 -4.14
#